data_AF-A0A0C9ZLU8-F1
#
_entry.id   AF-A0A0C9ZLU8-F1
#
_cell.length_a   1.000
_cell.length_b   1.000
_cell.length_c   1.000
_cell.angle_alpha   90.00
_cell.angle_beta   90.00
_cell.angle_gamma   90.00
#
_symmetry.space_group_name_H-M   'P 1'
#
loop_
_entity.id
_entity.type
_entity.pdbx_description
1 polymer ?
#
loop_
_entity_poly.entity_id
_entity_poly.type
_entity_poly.pdbx_seq_one_letter_code
_entity_poly.pdbx_strand_id
1 'polypeptide(L)'
;MSMVSPVVTGYYRYTDIFFEWHQALPNPEDRSPLKALLAQDAFVHPDHPLRKEGVEGAELYLGTLQNFESRLLLSSAQVEYMRYWLHAMQLTKHPIPLPYSDCLLTESNLRHVSPVHFKTREALRTTLKQIEKNNKRLKGVDPTLSARRDIFERVRSLWTQQQGTWCALDFEAWDRDHTLLTEFGWSTVRWDQGSRIEE
;
A
#
# COMPACT_ATOMS: atom_id res chain seq x y z
N MET A 1 -17.99 -30.58 -18.28
CA MET A 1 -16.87 -29.61 -18.21
C MET A 1 -16.84 -29.06 -16.81
N SER A 2 -15.80 -29.36 -16.03
CA SER A 2 -15.61 -28.76 -14.71
C SER A 2 -15.41 -27.27 -14.91
N MET A 3 -16.28 -26.43 -14.35
CA MET A 3 -16.02 -24.99 -14.30
C MET A 3 -14.74 -24.81 -13.49
N VAL A 4 -13.68 -24.33 -14.14
CA VAL A 4 -12.45 -23.93 -13.46
C VAL A 4 -12.84 -22.68 -12.67
N SER A 5 -12.96 -22.83 -11.35
CA SER A 5 -13.19 -21.69 -10.46
C SER A 5 -12.10 -20.64 -10.73
N PRO A 6 -12.46 -19.35 -10.84
CA PRO A 6 -11.49 -18.31 -11.11
C PRO A 6 -10.39 -18.31 -10.03
N VAL A 7 -9.13 -18.24 -10.47
CA VAL A 7 -7.99 -18.11 -9.56
C VAL A 7 -8.06 -16.72 -8.93
N VAL A 8 -8.35 -16.68 -7.63
CA VAL A 8 -8.39 -15.43 -6.87
C VAL A 8 -6.96 -15.05 -6.49
N THR A 9 -6.48 -13.93 -7.00
CA THR A 9 -5.19 -13.33 -6.63
C THR A 9 -5.42 -12.12 -5.74
N GLY A 10 -4.39 -11.75 -4.97
CA GLY A 10 -4.48 -10.62 -4.06
C GLY A 10 -3.23 -10.45 -3.21
N TYR A 11 -3.43 -9.94 -2.01
CA TYR A 11 -2.36 -9.58 -1.08
C TYR A 11 -2.66 -10.06 0.33
N TYR A 12 -1.63 -10.53 1.02
CA TYR A 12 -1.67 -10.83 2.45
C TYR A 12 -1.03 -9.71 3.25
N ARG A 13 -1.55 -9.41 4.43
CA ARG A 13 -0.89 -8.46 5.33
C ARG A 13 0.42 -9.05 5.81
N TYR A 14 1.48 -8.26 5.77
CA TYR A 14 2.81 -8.65 6.25
C TYR A 14 2.76 -9.25 7.65
N THR A 15 1.97 -8.67 8.56
CA THR A 15 1.84 -9.15 9.94
C THR A 15 1.19 -10.53 10.02
N ASP A 16 0.20 -10.84 9.18
CA ASP A 16 -0.45 -12.16 9.18
C ASP A 16 0.54 -13.22 8.70
N ILE A 17 1.30 -12.91 7.66
CA ILE A 17 2.34 -13.80 7.14
C ILE A 17 3.45 -14.00 8.17
N PHE A 18 3.96 -12.91 8.74
CA PHE A 18 5.10 -12.93 9.67
C PHE A 18 4.76 -13.60 11.01
N PHE A 19 3.62 -13.25 11.61
CA PHE A 19 3.25 -13.74 12.94
C PHE A 19 2.42 -15.02 12.90
N GLU A 20 1.51 -15.20 11.95
CA GLU A 20 0.49 -16.27 12.05
C GLU A 20 0.77 -17.47 11.15
N TRP A 21 1.34 -17.28 9.95
CA TRP A 21 1.45 -18.38 8.96
C TRP A 21 2.21 -19.60 9.51
N HIS A 22 3.33 -19.38 10.19
CA HIS A 22 4.11 -20.47 10.77
C HIS A 22 3.38 -21.18 11.93
N GLN A 23 2.47 -20.50 12.63
CA GLN A 23 1.69 -21.09 13.73
C GLN A 23 0.64 -22.06 13.19
N ALA A 24 0.10 -21.78 12.00
CA ALA A 24 -0.88 -22.60 11.31
C ALA A 24 -0.29 -23.85 10.63
N LEU A 25 1.04 -24.02 10.62
CA LEU A 25 1.67 -25.18 10.00
C LEU A 25 1.42 -26.45 10.84
N PRO A 26 0.94 -27.54 10.21
CA PRO A 26 0.64 -28.80 10.89
C PRO A 26 1.93 -29.51 11.35
N ASN A 27 3.02 -29.35 10.59
CA ASN A 27 4.32 -29.90 10.93
C ASN A 27 5.18 -28.84 11.67
N PRO A 28 5.58 -29.07 12.93
CA PRO A 28 6.43 -28.14 13.68
C PRO A 28 7.82 -27.91 13.07
N GLU A 29 8.37 -28.89 12.35
CA GLU A 29 9.72 -28.78 11.75
C GLU A 29 9.77 -27.70 10.66
N ASP A 30 8.67 -27.50 9.92
CA ASP A 30 8.59 -26.53 8.82
C ASP A 30 8.49 -25.08 9.32
N ARG A 31 8.26 -24.88 10.63
CA ARG A 31 8.10 -23.54 11.23
C ARG A 31 9.40 -22.76 11.24
N SER A 32 10.52 -23.41 11.58
CA SER A 32 11.82 -22.73 11.71
C SER A 32 12.32 -22.19 10.35
N PRO A 33 12.32 -22.98 9.27
CA PRO A 33 12.65 -22.48 7.93
C PRO A 33 11.78 -21.32 7.47
N LEU A 34 10.46 -21.42 7.66
CA LEU A 34 9.55 -20.34 7.28
C LEU A 34 9.83 -19.05 8.07
N LYS A 35 10.04 -19.15 9.39
CA LYS A 35 10.39 -17.99 10.21
C LYS A 35 11.72 -17.37 9.82
N ALA A 36 12.71 -18.19 9.46
CA ALA A 36 14.01 -17.71 9.00
C ALA A 36 13.88 -16.95 7.67
N LEU A 37 13.10 -17.48 6.72
CA LEU A 37 12.82 -16.81 5.45
C LEU A 37 12.09 -15.48 5.64
N LEU A 38 11.14 -15.41 6.56
CA LEU A 38 10.36 -14.19 6.84
C LEU A 38 11.06 -13.22 7.80
N ALA A 39 12.23 -13.54 8.32
CA ALA A 39 12.95 -12.67 9.24
C ALA A 39 13.23 -11.31 8.57
N GLN A 40 13.16 -10.22 9.36
CA GLN A 40 13.41 -8.87 8.81
C GLN A 40 14.80 -8.73 8.19
N ASP A 41 15.80 -9.40 8.75
CA ASP A 41 17.16 -9.44 8.19
C ASP A 41 17.21 -10.22 6.88
N ALA A 42 16.35 -11.24 6.71
CA ALA A 42 16.30 -12.03 5.48
C ALA A 42 15.77 -11.17 4.32
N PHE A 43 14.75 -10.33 4.52
CA PHE A 43 14.21 -9.48 3.46
C PHE A 43 15.21 -8.47 2.86
N VAL A 44 16.30 -8.18 3.57
CA VAL A 44 17.36 -7.27 3.08
C VAL A 44 18.62 -8.01 2.66
N HIS A 45 18.63 -9.34 2.81
CA HIS A 45 19.76 -10.19 2.43
C HIS A 45 19.87 -10.29 0.90
N PRO A 46 21.09 -10.28 0.34
CA PRO A 46 21.27 -10.34 -1.10
C PRO A 46 20.73 -11.62 -1.76
N ASP A 47 20.68 -12.72 -1.03
CA ASP A 47 20.22 -14.03 -1.52
C ASP A 47 18.74 -14.32 -1.23
N HIS A 48 17.99 -13.31 -0.79
CA HIS A 48 16.57 -13.51 -0.51
C HIS A 48 15.82 -13.87 -1.80
N PRO A 49 14.96 -14.90 -1.81
CA PRO A 49 14.36 -15.40 -3.05
C PRO A 49 13.38 -14.42 -3.72
N LEU A 50 12.85 -13.45 -2.96
CA LEU A 50 12.01 -12.37 -3.51
C LEU A 50 12.79 -11.15 -4.01
N ARG A 51 14.11 -11.16 -3.97
CA ARG A 51 14.93 -10.08 -4.48
C ARG A 51 14.93 -10.10 -6.01
N LYS A 52 14.70 -8.94 -6.62
CA LYS A 52 14.80 -8.77 -8.08
C LYS A 52 16.23 -8.42 -8.48
N GLU A 53 16.62 -8.82 -9.68
CA GLU A 53 17.94 -8.48 -10.23
C GLU A 53 18.12 -6.95 -10.31
N GLY A 54 19.28 -6.47 -9.87
CA GLY A 54 19.59 -5.04 -9.85
C GLY A 54 18.88 -4.23 -8.76
N VAL A 55 18.04 -4.84 -7.91
CA VAL A 55 17.33 -4.14 -6.83
C VAL A 55 17.83 -4.62 -5.46
N GLU A 56 18.08 -3.68 -4.55
CA GLU A 56 18.47 -3.99 -3.17
C GLU A 56 17.23 -4.28 -2.31
N GLY A 57 17.26 -5.42 -1.62
CA GLY A 57 16.16 -5.90 -0.79
C GLY A 57 15.06 -6.62 -1.60
N ALA A 58 14.28 -7.42 -0.88
CA ALA A 58 13.09 -8.06 -1.40
C ALA A 58 12.02 -7.02 -1.76
N GLU A 59 11.28 -7.29 -2.84
CA GLU A 59 10.07 -6.52 -3.14
C GLU A 59 8.97 -6.85 -2.13
N LEU A 60 8.38 -5.83 -1.54
CA LEU A 60 7.14 -5.90 -0.77
C LEU A 60 6.14 -4.91 -1.37
N TYR A 61 4.93 -4.84 -0.82
CA TYR A 61 3.91 -3.90 -1.31
C TYR A 61 3.39 -3.02 -0.17
N LEU A 62 3.24 -1.72 -0.43
CA LEU A 62 2.53 -0.82 0.46
C LEU A 62 1.12 -0.61 -0.09
N GLY A 63 0.11 -1.11 0.63
CA GLY A 63 -1.29 -0.96 0.27
C GLY A 63 -2.01 0.01 1.20
N THR A 64 -2.95 0.76 0.65
CA THR A 64 -3.89 1.60 1.41
C THR A 64 -5.28 0.97 1.32
N LEU A 65 -5.85 0.62 2.47
CA LEU A 65 -7.19 0.04 2.58
C LEU A 65 -8.28 1.08 2.30
N GLN A 66 -9.53 0.62 2.11
CA GLN A 66 -10.68 1.51 1.90
C GLN A 66 -10.90 2.51 3.05
N ASN A 67 -10.52 2.14 4.28
CA ASN A 67 -10.57 2.99 5.47
C ASN A 67 -9.33 3.89 5.63
N PHE A 68 -8.53 4.05 4.56
CA PHE A 68 -7.28 4.85 4.52
C PHE A 68 -6.13 4.32 5.36
N GLU A 69 -6.29 3.21 6.08
CA GLU A 69 -5.17 2.64 6.80
C GLU A 69 -4.15 2.04 5.82
N SER A 70 -2.87 2.28 6.07
CA SER A 70 -1.78 1.67 5.31
C SER A 70 -1.42 0.31 5.87
N ARG A 71 -0.99 -0.61 5.02
CA ARG A 71 -0.44 -1.92 5.39
C ARG A 71 0.74 -2.27 4.49
N LEU A 72 1.76 -2.86 5.09
CA LEU A 72 2.77 -3.59 4.34
C LEU A 72 2.20 -4.96 3.98
N LEU A 73 2.41 -5.40 2.75
CA LEU A 73 1.75 -6.54 2.13
C LEU A 73 2.76 -7.42 1.37
N LEU A 74 2.40 -8.69 1.22
CA LEU A 74 3.00 -9.62 0.25
C LEU A 74 1.93 -10.03 -0.75
N SER A 75 2.28 -10.13 -2.03
CA SER A 75 1.33 -10.66 -3.02
C SER A 75 1.11 -12.16 -2.82
N SER A 76 -0.04 -12.67 -3.22
CA SER A 76 -0.34 -14.10 -3.18
C SER A 76 0.68 -14.93 -3.98
N ALA A 77 1.17 -14.37 -5.10
CA ALA A 77 2.23 -14.97 -5.90
C ALA A 77 3.56 -15.07 -5.14
N GLN A 78 3.94 -14.05 -4.36
CA GLN A 78 5.15 -14.11 -3.53
C GLN A 78 5.03 -15.18 -2.44
N VAL A 79 3.87 -15.27 -1.79
CA VAL A 79 3.60 -16.29 -0.77
C VAL A 79 3.66 -17.70 -1.35
N GLU A 80 3.04 -17.91 -2.50
CA GLU A 80 3.09 -19.20 -3.20
C GLU A 80 4.51 -19.56 -3.64
N TYR A 81 5.25 -18.59 -4.18
CA TYR A 81 6.63 -18.80 -4.58
C TYR A 81 7.53 -19.16 -3.39
N MET A 82 7.42 -18.47 -2.26
CA MET A 82 8.19 -18.79 -1.05
C MET A 82 7.95 -20.22 -0.57
N ARG A 83 6.70 -20.68 -0.60
CA ARG A 83 6.33 -22.07 -0.27
C ARG A 83 7.05 -23.08 -1.16
N TYR A 84 7.05 -22.85 -2.48
CA TYR A 84 7.74 -23.74 -3.42
C TYR A 84 9.26 -23.65 -3.29
N TRP A 85 9.79 -22.45 -3.05
CA TRP A 85 11.21 -22.23 -2.85
C TRP A 85 11.74 -22.98 -1.62
N LEU A 86 11.05 -22.90 -0.48
CA LEU A 86 11.43 -23.66 0.73
C LEU A 86 11.52 -25.17 0.47
N HIS A 87 10.56 -25.70 -0.29
CA HIS A 87 10.54 -27.12 -0.64
C HIS A 87 11.64 -27.48 -1.64
N ALA A 88 11.84 -26.67 -2.69
CA ALA A 88 12.86 -26.89 -3.70
C ALA A 88 14.29 -26.84 -3.11
N MET A 89 14.50 -25.99 -2.11
CA MET A 89 15.74 -25.90 -1.34
C MET A 89 15.88 -26.99 -0.28
N GLN A 90 14.94 -27.94 -0.22
CA GLN A 90 14.91 -29.06 0.73
C GLN A 90 14.89 -28.62 2.20
N LEU A 91 14.42 -27.40 2.46
CA LEU A 91 14.24 -26.88 3.82
C LEU A 91 12.93 -27.37 4.45
N THR A 92 11.97 -27.79 3.64
CA THR A 92 10.74 -28.45 4.07
C THR A 92 10.52 -29.75 3.28
N LYS A 93 10.03 -30.80 3.95
CA LYS A 93 9.83 -32.13 3.34
C LYS A 93 8.78 -32.11 2.23
N HIS A 94 7.75 -31.29 2.41
CA HIS A 94 6.69 -31.04 1.43
C HIS A 94 6.47 -29.52 1.30
N PRO A 95 5.82 -29.05 0.23
CA PRO A 95 5.35 -27.67 0.17
C PRO A 95 4.41 -27.38 1.34
N ILE A 96 4.75 -26.39 2.17
CA ILE A 96 3.89 -25.95 3.28
C ILE A 96 2.51 -25.50 2.78
N PRO A 97 1.42 -25.60 3.56
CA PRO A 97 0.12 -25.08 3.17
C PRO A 97 0.17 -23.54 2.98
N LEU A 98 -0.68 -23.03 2.07
CA LEU A 98 -0.91 -21.60 1.95
C LEU A 98 -1.55 -21.05 3.25
N PRO A 99 -1.39 -19.74 3.54
CA PRO A 99 -2.17 -19.08 4.57
C PRO A 99 -3.67 -19.21 4.32
N TYR A 100 -4.48 -19.02 5.37
CA TYR A 100 -5.94 -19.08 5.27
C TYR A 100 -6.47 -18.01 4.31
N SER A 101 -7.42 -18.38 3.43
CA SER A 101 -7.93 -17.50 2.38
C SER A 101 -8.62 -16.24 2.90
N ASP A 102 -9.17 -16.27 4.12
CA ASP A 102 -9.97 -15.16 4.66
C ASP A 102 -9.14 -13.91 4.99
N CYS A 103 -7.81 -14.01 5.01
CA CYS A 103 -6.92 -12.84 5.11
C CYS A 103 -6.40 -12.32 3.76
N LEU A 104 -6.85 -12.92 2.65
CA LEU A 104 -6.50 -12.45 1.33
C LEU A 104 -7.27 -11.16 1.02
N LEU A 105 -6.53 -10.06 0.92
CA LEU A 105 -7.04 -8.79 0.44
C LEU A 105 -7.08 -8.80 -1.08
N THR A 106 -8.28 -8.63 -1.63
CA THR A 106 -8.49 -8.45 -3.08
C THR A 106 -8.36 -6.98 -3.46
N GLU A 107 -8.35 -6.69 -4.76
CA GLU A 107 -8.34 -5.32 -5.27
C GLU A 107 -9.51 -4.48 -4.70
N SER A 108 -10.67 -5.07 -4.49
CA SER A 108 -11.83 -4.37 -3.89
C SER A 108 -11.55 -3.84 -2.47
N ASN A 109 -10.63 -4.48 -1.74
CA ASN A 109 -10.27 -4.08 -0.39
C ASN A 109 -9.23 -2.94 -0.35
N LEU A 110 -8.61 -2.62 -1.49
CA LEU A 110 -7.48 -1.69 -1.61
C LEU A 110 -7.86 -0.48 -2.47
N ARG A 111 -7.50 0.72 -2.01
CA ARG A 111 -7.58 1.96 -2.82
C ARG A 111 -6.39 2.07 -3.77
N HIS A 112 -5.22 1.69 -3.29
CA HIS A 112 -3.96 1.78 -4.00
C HIS A 112 -2.99 0.75 -3.43
N VAL A 113 -2.13 0.22 -4.29
CA VAL A 113 -1.04 -0.66 -3.92
C VAL A 113 0.17 -0.33 -4.78
N SER A 114 1.35 -0.23 -4.18
CA SER A 114 2.60 0.03 -4.90
C SER A 114 3.74 -0.83 -4.36
N PRO A 115 4.65 -1.29 -5.22
CA PRO A 115 5.84 -2.01 -4.79
C PRO A 115 6.77 -1.10 -3.99
N VAL A 116 7.43 -1.67 -2.98
CA VAL A 116 8.42 -1.00 -2.13
C VAL A 116 9.58 -1.94 -1.84
N HIS A 117 10.77 -1.37 -1.66
CA HIS A 117 12.01 -2.11 -1.39
C HIS A 117 12.73 -1.49 -0.19
N PHE A 118 13.31 -2.33 0.65
CA PHE A 118 14.05 -1.89 1.82
C PHE A 118 15.50 -2.36 1.74
N LYS A 119 16.42 -1.39 1.71
CA LYS A 119 17.87 -1.67 1.65
C LYS A 119 18.43 -2.17 2.98
N THR A 120 17.82 -1.76 4.08
CA THR A 120 18.30 -2.05 5.44
C THR A 120 17.16 -2.48 6.34
N ARG A 121 17.50 -3.31 7.33
CA ARG A 121 16.56 -3.78 8.35
C ARG A 121 15.96 -2.60 9.12
N GLU A 122 16.75 -1.57 9.39
CA GLU A 122 16.33 -0.35 10.09
C GLU A 122 15.25 0.40 9.31
N ALA A 123 15.38 0.48 7.98
CA ALA A 123 14.39 1.13 7.12
C ALA A 123 13.06 0.37 7.14
N LEU A 124 13.08 -0.97 7.02
CA LEU A 124 11.89 -1.80 7.14
C LEU A 124 11.22 -1.62 8.51
N ARG A 125 12.00 -1.73 9.59
CA ARG A 125 11.50 -1.59 10.96
C ARG A 125 10.90 -0.21 11.23
N THR A 126 11.54 0.85 10.74
CA THR A 126 11.06 2.23 10.89
C THR A 126 9.75 2.44 10.12
N THR A 127 9.65 1.87 8.91
CA THR A 127 8.44 1.95 8.09
C THR A 127 7.27 1.24 8.77
N LEU A 128 7.47 0.03 9.32
CA LEU A 128 6.43 -0.68 10.07
C LEU A 128 5.92 0.13 11.27
N LYS A 129 6.83 0.75 12.04
CA LYS A 129 6.46 1.64 13.16
C LYS A 129 5.69 2.88 12.70
N GLN A 130 6.09 3.47 11.59
CA GLN A 130 5.43 4.65 11.02
C GLN A 130 4.00 4.31 10.55
N ILE A 131 3.82 3.17 9.88
CA ILE A 131 2.51 2.65 9.49
C ILE A 131 1.62 2.48 10.73
N GLU A 132 2.12 1.82 11.78
CA GLU A 132 1.37 1.63 13.02
C GLU A 132 0.95 2.96 13.65
N LYS A 133 1.88 3.92 13.74
CA LYS A 133 1.63 5.27 14.28
C LYS A 133 0.58 6.02 13.46
N ASN A 134 0.64 5.97 12.14
CA ASN A 134 -0.32 6.62 11.26
C ASN A 134 -1.70 5.98 11.40
N ASN A 135 -1.79 4.65 11.41
CA ASN A 135 -3.07 3.96 11.58
C ASN A 135 -3.69 4.25 12.95
N LYS A 136 -2.90 4.35 14.02
CA LYS A 136 -3.39 4.77 15.35
C LYS A 136 -3.97 6.19 15.34
N ARG A 137 -3.40 7.10 14.53
CA ARG A 137 -3.93 8.47 14.37
C ARG A 137 -5.23 8.50 13.57
N LEU A 138 -5.44 7.55 12.67
CA LEU A 138 -6.69 7.40 11.91
C LEU A 138 -7.83 6.84 12.77
N LYS A 139 -7.50 6.04 13.80
CA LYS A 139 -8.50 5.51 14.75
C LYS A 139 -9.12 6.67 15.56
N GLY A 140 -10.41 6.93 15.31
CA GLY A 140 -11.19 7.95 16.02
C GLY A 140 -11.32 9.28 15.28
N VAL A 141 -10.76 9.39 14.06
CA VAL A 141 -10.94 10.57 13.19
C VAL A 141 -11.85 10.15 12.05
N ASP A 142 -12.89 10.93 11.76
CA ASP A 142 -13.66 10.76 10.52
C ASP A 142 -12.68 10.92 9.34
N PRO A 143 -12.40 9.85 8.57
CA PRO A 143 -11.38 9.89 7.53
C PRO A 143 -11.67 10.97 6.49
N THR A 144 -12.94 11.33 6.29
CA THR A 144 -13.34 12.40 5.37
C THR A 144 -12.97 13.79 5.89
N LEU A 145 -13.08 14.02 7.21
CA LEU A 145 -12.73 15.31 7.83
C LEU A 145 -11.20 15.49 7.95
N SER A 146 -10.46 14.42 8.25
CA SER A 146 -8.99 14.50 8.27
C SER A 146 -8.43 14.76 6.88
N ALA A 147 -8.91 14.04 5.86
CA ALA A 147 -8.45 14.23 4.48
C ALA A 147 -8.78 15.64 3.98
N ARG A 148 -9.97 16.17 4.31
CA ARG A 148 -10.33 17.57 4.02
C ARG A 148 -9.37 18.55 4.71
N ARG A 149 -9.02 18.30 5.97
CA ARG A 149 -8.07 19.13 6.72
C ARG A 149 -6.66 19.06 6.13
N ASP A 150 -6.17 17.88 5.77
CA ASP A 150 -4.85 17.71 5.17
C ASP A 150 -4.75 18.38 3.79
N ILE A 151 -5.80 18.25 2.97
CA ILE A 151 -5.90 18.96 1.68
C ILE A 151 -5.91 20.47 1.91
N PHE A 152 -6.70 20.95 2.88
CA PHE A 152 -6.77 22.35 3.23
C PHE A 152 -5.41 22.91 3.70
N GLU A 153 -4.72 22.21 4.60
CA GLU A 153 -3.40 22.63 5.10
C GLU A 153 -2.33 22.60 4.00
N ARG A 154 -2.37 21.60 3.11
CA ARG A 154 -1.47 21.53 1.95
C ARG A 154 -1.71 22.70 1.00
N VAL A 155 -2.96 22.98 0.66
CA VAL A 155 -3.35 24.13 -0.18
C VAL A 155 -2.90 25.44 0.46
N ARG A 156 -3.17 25.63 1.76
CA ARG A 156 -2.76 26.81 2.52
C ARG A 156 -1.25 27.01 2.52
N SER A 157 -0.48 25.93 2.70
CA SER A 157 0.99 25.98 2.66
C SER A 157 1.50 26.41 1.28
N LEU A 158 1.02 25.80 0.20
CA LEU A 158 1.44 26.11 -1.17
C LEU A 158 1.07 27.55 -1.57
N TRP A 159 -0.13 28.01 -1.18
CA TRP A 159 -0.57 29.39 -1.37
C TRP A 159 0.34 30.38 -0.63
N THR A 160 0.67 30.09 0.64
CA THR A 160 1.58 30.92 1.45
C THR A 160 2.98 30.97 0.84
N GLN A 161 3.44 29.86 0.26
CA GLN A 161 4.71 29.75 -0.44
C GLN A 161 4.69 30.36 -1.85
N GLN A 162 3.56 30.92 -2.29
CA GLN A 162 3.39 31.53 -3.61
C GLN A 162 3.75 30.57 -4.76
N GLN A 163 3.47 29.28 -4.56
CA GLN A 163 3.89 28.23 -5.47
C GLN A 163 2.75 27.82 -6.42
N GLY A 164 3.07 27.72 -7.71
CA GLY A 164 2.18 27.22 -8.75
C GLY A 164 1.21 28.26 -9.31
N THR A 165 0.31 27.78 -10.18
CA THR A 165 -0.80 28.55 -10.75
C THR A 165 -2.11 28.02 -10.18
N TRP A 166 -2.95 28.91 -9.67
CA TRP A 166 -4.23 28.60 -9.05
C TRP A 166 -5.32 29.03 -10.00
N CYS A 167 -6.24 28.13 -10.33
CA CYS A 167 -7.36 28.41 -11.20
C CYS A 167 -8.65 28.34 -10.38
N ALA A 168 -9.38 29.46 -10.32
CA ALA A 168 -10.75 29.49 -9.83
C ALA A 168 -11.66 29.22 -11.03
N LEU A 169 -12.59 28.29 -10.86
CA LEU A 169 -13.59 27.92 -11.86
C LEU A 169 -14.96 28.20 -11.27
N ASP A 170 -15.80 28.90 -12.02
CA ASP A 170 -17.16 29.24 -11.64
C ASP A 170 -18.12 28.71 -12.70
N PHE A 171 -19.07 27.90 -12.28
CA PHE A 171 -20.03 27.24 -13.18
C PHE A 171 -21.42 27.69 -12.78
N GLU A 172 -22.11 28.37 -13.68
CA GLU A 172 -23.54 28.63 -13.53
C GLU A 172 -24.30 27.56 -14.32
N ALA A 173 -25.31 26.98 -13.68
CA ALA A 173 -26.18 26.00 -14.29
C ALA A 173 -27.62 26.51 -14.27
N TRP A 174 -28.44 26.03 -15.20
CA TRP A 174 -29.84 26.38 -15.20
C TRP A 174 -30.54 25.81 -13.97
N ASP A 175 -31.22 26.66 -13.20
CA ASP A 175 -31.89 26.27 -11.93
C ASP A 175 -32.85 25.07 -12.05
N ARG A 176 -33.39 24.81 -13.24
CA ARG A 176 -34.33 23.69 -13.48
C ARG A 176 -33.66 22.41 -13.98
N ASP A 177 -32.41 22.50 -14.43
CA ASP A 177 -31.62 21.36 -14.89
C ASP A 177 -30.12 21.63 -14.69
N HIS A 178 -29.57 21.06 -13.61
CA HIS A 178 -28.15 21.20 -13.26
C HIS A 178 -27.20 20.43 -14.19
N THR A 179 -27.71 19.75 -15.23
CA THR A 179 -26.88 19.18 -16.30
C THR A 179 -26.61 20.17 -17.43
N LEU A 180 -27.34 21.29 -17.48
CA LEU A 180 -27.18 22.35 -18.47
C LEU A 180 -26.44 23.54 -17.87
N LEU A 181 -25.16 23.68 -18.24
CA LEU A 181 -24.35 24.86 -17.88
C LEU A 181 -24.79 26.07 -18.73
N THR A 182 -25.06 27.18 -18.06
CA THR A 182 -25.46 28.46 -18.67
C THR A 182 -24.29 29.42 -18.78
N GLU A 183 -23.34 29.37 -17.86
CA GLU A 183 -22.12 30.18 -17.87
C GLU A 183 -20.94 29.37 -17.30
N PHE A 184 -19.75 29.67 -17.80
CA PHE A 184 -18.50 29.15 -17.26
C PHE A 184 -17.47 30.28 -17.17
N GLY A 185 -17.26 30.76 -15.95
CA GLY A 185 -16.23 31.71 -15.59
C GLY A 185 -14.97 31.02 -15.11
N TRP A 186 -13.82 31.64 -15.36
CA TRP A 186 -12.58 31.20 -14.75
C TRP A 186 -11.63 32.38 -14.55
N SER A 187 -10.74 32.25 -13.59
CA SER A 187 -9.63 33.18 -13.39
C SER A 187 -8.43 32.42 -12.85
N THR A 188 -7.24 32.96 -13.08
CA THR A 188 -6.00 32.37 -12.60
C THR A 188 -5.19 33.36 -11.78
N VAL A 189 -4.46 32.83 -10.80
CA VAL A 189 -3.51 33.56 -9.99
C VAL A 189 -2.17 32.82 -10.02
N ARG A 190 -1.09 33.54 -10.31
CA ARG A 190 0.28 33.04 -10.21
C ARG A 190 1.19 34.09 -9.60
N TRP A 191 2.41 33.68 -9.24
CA TRP A 191 3.44 34.59 -8.78
C TRP A 191 4.64 34.55 -9.72
N ASP A 192 5.14 35.73 -10.08
CA ASP A 192 6.37 35.92 -10.81
C ASP A 192 7.25 36.92 -10.08
N GLN A 193 8.47 36.52 -9.73
CA GLN A 193 9.42 37.33 -8.93
C GLN A 193 8.80 37.94 -7.65
N GLY A 194 7.89 37.22 -7.00
CA GLY A 194 7.19 37.66 -5.78
C GLY A 194 6.02 38.62 -6.02
N SER A 195 5.73 38.98 -7.27
CA SER A 195 4.56 39.77 -7.64
C SER A 195 3.40 38.85 -8.04
N ARG A 196 2.20 39.12 -7.52
CA ARG A 196 0.97 38.40 -7.87
C ARG A 196 0.49 38.87 -9.24
N ILE A 197 0.27 37.93 -10.15
CA ILE A 197 -0.32 38.13 -11.48
C ILE A 197 -1.68 37.45 -11.51
N GLU A 198 -2.71 38.18 -11.92
CA GLU A 198 -4.08 37.66 -12.13
C GLU A 198 -4.43 37.75 -13.61
N GLU A 199 -4.92 36.66 -14.19
CA GLU A 199 -5.28 36.50 -15.61
C GLU A 199 -6.65 35.85 -15.75
#